data_AF-A0A5B8C3E9-F1
#
_entry.id   AF-A0A5B8C3E9-F1
#
_cell.length_a   1.000
_cell.length_b   1.000
_cell.length_c   1.000
_cell.angle_alpha   90.00
_cell.angle_beta   90.00
_cell.angle_gamma   90.00
#
_symmetry.space_group_name_H-M   'P 1'
#
loop_
_entity.id
_entity.type
_entity.pdbx_description
1 polymer ?
#
loop_
_entity_poly.entity_id
_entity_poly.type
_entity_poly.pdbx_seq_one_letter_code
_entity_poly.pdbx_strand_id
1 'polypeptide(L)'
;MAARTFVSSLRSFQKASPWLGPEHDPALVMLEAMAKELDGGELTPALLSQFGLAYRSLQKLAPRSDRGEVDPLDEVLAERGR
;
A
#
# COMPACT_ATOMS: atom_id res chain seq x y z
N MET A 1 21.33 11.02 -7.09
CA MET A 1 20.12 10.36 -6.56
C MET A 1 19.37 11.37 -5.71
N ALA A 2 18.09 11.61 -5.95
CA ALA A 2 17.30 12.44 -5.03
C ALA A 2 17.22 11.74 -3.66
N ALA A 3 17.29 12.51 -2.57
CA ALA A 3 17.13 11.97 -1.22
C ALA A 3 15.77 11.27 -1.09
N ARG A 4 15.75 10.08 -0.46
CA ARG A 4 14.48 9.42 -0.15
C ARG A 4 13.82 10.15 1.02
N THR A 5 12.55 10.48 0.84
CA THR A 5 11.72 11.15 1.83
C THR A 5 10.38 10.41 1.94
N PHE A 6 9.63 10.64 3.01
CA PHE A 6 8.30 10.06 3.20
C PHE A 6 7.35 10.52 2.09
N VAL A 7 7.38 11.80 1.69
CA VAL A 7 6.54 12.33 0.60
C VAL A 7 6.90 11.69 -0.74
N SER A 8 8.19 11.59 -1.07
CA SER A 8 8.63 10.97 -2.33
C SER A 8 8.30 9.47 -2.39
N SER A 9 8.38 8.77 -1.25
CA SER A 9 7.98 7.36 -1.12
C SER A 9 6.48 7.19 -1.30
N LEU A 10 5.66 8.02 -0.65
CA LEU A 10 4.20 7.99 -0.78
C LEU A 10 3.76 8.28 -2.22
N ARG A 11 4.38 9.25 -2.90
CA ARG A 11 4.11 9.53 -4.32
C ARG A 11 4.46 8.35 -5.23
N SER A 12 5.55 7.65 -4.92
CA SER A 12 5.95 6.45 -5.67
C SER A 12 4.94 5.32 -5.47
N PHE A 13 4.44 5.14 -4.25
CA PHE A 13 3.37 4.19 -3.96
C PHE A 13 2.07 4.51 -4.72
N GLN A 14 1.63 5.77 -4.72
CA GLN A 14 0.43 6.20 -5.45
C GLN A 14 0.57 5.93 -6.95
N LYS A 15 1.71 6.27 -7.56
CA LYS A 15 1.99 5.99 -8.98
C LYS A 15 1.99 4.49 -9.32
N ALA A 16 2.42 3.66 -8.39
CA ALA A 16 2.48 2.21 -8.56
C ALA A 16 1.15 1.48 -8.25
N SER A 17 0.14 2.20 -7.75
CA SER A 17 -1.10 1.64 -7.23
C SER A 17 -2.31 2.14 -8.00
N PRO A 18 -2.53 1.65 -9.25
CA PRO A 18 -3.65 2.12 -10.09
C PRO A 18 -5.04 1.75 -9.56
N TRP A 19 -5.10 0.90 -8.52
CA TRP A 19 -6.32 0.53 -7.82
C TRP A 19 -6.82 1.59 -6.83
N LEU A 20 -6.01 2.61 -6.53
CA LEU A 20 -6.43 3.72 -5.68
C LEU A 20 -7.47 4.57 -6.40
N GLY A 21 -8.72 4.50 -5.96
CA GLY A 21 -9.81 5.40 -6.34
C GLY A 21 -10.09 6.53 -5.32
N PRO A 22 -11.04 7.44 -5.64
CA PRO A 22 -11.44 8.57 -4.80
C PRO A 22 -11.86 8.19 -3.37
N GLU A 23 -12.37 6.97 -3.17
CA GLU A 23 -12.73 6.42 -1.87
C GLU A 23 -11.53 6.31 -0.90
N HIS A 24 -10.30 6.36 -1.41
CA HIS A 24 -9.07 6.32 -0.62
C HIS A 24 -8.51 7.72 -0.30
N ASP A 25 -9.07 8.79 -0.88
CA ASP A 25 -8.54 10.15 -0.73
C ASP A 25 -8.39 10.60 0.73
N PRO A 26 -9.35 10.34 1.65
CA PRO A 26 -9.19 10.72 3.05
C PRO A 26 -7.94 10.11 3.69
N ALA A 27 -7.64 8.83 3.39
CA ALA A 27 -6.46 8.14 3.90
C ALA A 27 -5.17 8.68 3.27
N LEU A 28 -5.20 8.99 1.97
CA LEU A 28 -4.06 9.57 1.25
C LEU A 28 -3.71 10.97 1.74
N VAL A 29 -4.71 11.82 2.02
CA VAL A 29 -4.52 13.15 2.60
C VAL A 29 -3.87 13.06 3.98
N MET A 30 -4.35 12.15 4.84
CA MET A 30 -3.74 11.92 6.16
C MET A 30 -2.29 11.45 6.04
N LEU A 31 -2.01 10.51 5.15
CA LEU A 31 -0.67 10.02 4.88
C LEU A 31 0.25 11.13 4.36
N GLU A 32 -0.24 12.00 3.49
CA GLU A 32 0.54 13.11 2.95
C GLU A 32 0.87 14.16 4.03
N ALA A 33 -0.09 14.47 4.91
CA ALA A 33 0.15 15.38 6.04
C ALA A 33 1.24 14.83 6.98
N MET A 34 1.12 13.56 7.39
CA MET A 34 2.12 12.91 8.23
C MET A 34 3.48 12.82 7.54
N ALA A 35 3.51 12.54 6.23
CA ALA A 35 4.75 12.50 5.46
C ALA A 35 5.48 13.86 5.41
N LYS A 36 4.73 14.96 5.27
CA LYS A 36 5.29 16.32 5.27
C LYS A 36 5.94 16.67 6.61
N GLU A 37 5.27 16.33 7.72
CA GLU A 37 5.81 16.55 9.07
C GLU A 37 7.07 15.72 9.32
N LEU A 38 7.06 14.43 8.93
CA LEU A 38 8.22 13.56 9.04
C LEU A 38 9.41 14.04 8.20
N ASP A 39 9.15 14.54 6.99
CA ASP A 39 10.17 15.13 6.12
C ASP A 39 10.67 16.49 6.63
N GLY A 40 9.84 17.22 7.37
CA GLY A 40 10.15 18.54 7.95
C GLY A 40 11.05 18.49 9.19
N GLY A 41 11.32 17.31 9.74
CA GLY A 41 12.17 17.12 10.91
C GLY A 41 11.41 16.90 12.23
N GLU A 42 10.08 16.94 12.22
CA GLU A 42 9.22 16.68 13.38
C GLU A 42 9.01 15.17 13.61
N LEU A 43 10.11 14.40 13.51
CA LEU A 43 10.06 12.96 13.62
C LEU A 43 9.85 12.53 15.07
N THR A 44 8.62 12.15 15.39
CA THR A 44 8.29 11.52 16.67
C THR A 44 8.00 10.02 16.48
N PRO A 45 8.33 9.16 17.46
CA PRO A 45 8.00 7.73 17.39
C PRO A 45 6.50 7.47 17.22
N ALA A 46 5.67 8.33 17.79
CA ALA A 46 4.22 8.27 17.65
C ALA A 46 3.80 8.55 16.19
N LEU A 47 4.27 9.64 15.60
CA LEU A 47 3.96 10.01 14.22
C LEU A 47 4.43 8.94 13.22
N LEU A 48 5.65 8.42 13.41
CA LEU A 48 6.18 7.34 12.56
C LEU A 48 5.32 6.07 12.66
N SER A 49 4.86 5.73 13.86
CA SER A 49 3.98 4.58 14.10
C SER A 49 2.61 4.76 13.43
N GLN A 50 2.03 5.95 13.54
CA GLN A 50 0.74 6.27 12.92
C GLN A 50 0.84 6.25 11.39
N PHE A 51 1.90 6.83 10.82
CA PHE A 51 2.16 6.77 9.39
C PHE A 51 2.26 5.32 8.89
N GLY A 52 3.06 4.50 9.58
CA GLY A 52 3.23 3.09 9.24
C GLY A 52 1.92 2.28 9.35
N LEU A 53 1.09 2.58 10.35
CA LEU A 53 -0.21 1.93 10.52
C LEU A 53 -1.17 2.28 9.39
N ALA A 54 -1.34 3.58 9.10
CA ALA A 54 -2.22 4.05 8.02
C ALA A 54 -1.79 3.49 6.66
N TYR A 55 -0.48 3.46 6.39
CA TYR A 55 0.07 2.91 5.15
C TYR A 55 -0.25 1.42 5.00
N ARG A 56 -0.01 0.62 6.05
CA ARG A 56 -0.32 -0.82 6.03
C ARG A 56 -1.82 -1.08 5.90
N SER A 57 -2.66 -0.29 6.55
CA SER A 57 -4.12 -0.40 6.40
C SER A 57 -4.55 -0.14 4.96
N LEU A 58 -3.99 0.88 4.31
CA LEU A 58 -4.26 1.16 2.89
C LEU A 58 -3.77 0.01 1.99
N GLN A 59 -2.56 -0.51 2.21
CA GLN A 59 -2.05 -1.65 1.43
C GLN A 59 -2.92 -2.91 1.53
N LYS A 60 -3.59 -3.14 2.66
CA LYS A 60 -4.51 -4.29 2.82
C LYS A 60 -5.76 -4.20 1.94
N LEU A 61 -6.11 -2.99 1.49
CA LEU A 61 -7.22 -2.76 0.56
C LEU A 61 -6.81 -3.00 -0.89
N ALA A 62 -5.51 -3.13 -1.17
CA ALA A 62 -5.04 -3.45 -2.50
C ALA A 62 -5.73 -4.74 -2.97
N PRO A 63 -6.25 -4.78 -4.21
CA PRO A 63 -6.74 -6.02 -4.80
C PRO A 63 -5.66 -7.07 -4.64
N ARG A 64 -6.01 -8.19 -3.99
CA ARG A 64 -5.12 -9.34 -4.00
C ARG A 64 -4.93 -9.68 -5.47
N SER A 65 -3.68 -9.72 -5.92
CA SER A 65 -3.41 -10.26 -7.23
C SER A 65 -3.70 -11.74 -7.12
N ASP A 66 -4.90 -12.14 -7.49
CA ASP A 66 -5.28 -13.55 -7.68
C ASP A 66 -4.54 -14.16 -8.89
N ARG A 67 -3.35 -13.63 -9.22
CA ARG A 67 -2.44 -14.20 -10.19
C ARG A 67 -1.60 -15.26 -9.47
N GLY A 68 -2.19 -16.46 -9.37
CA GLY A 68 -1.40 -17.68 -9.50
C GLY A 68 -1.17 -18.53 -8.24
N GLU A 69 -2.10 -18.59 -7.29
CA GLU A 69 -2.33 -19.88 -6.65
C GLU A 69 -3.40 -20.58 -7.48
N VAL A 70 -2.95 -21.31 -8.52
CA VAL A 70 -3.77 -22.44 -8.96
C VAL A 70 -3.82 -23.36 -7.74
N ASP A 71 -4.99 -23.51 -7.14
CA ASP A 71 -5.15 -24.45 -6.04
C ASP A 71 -4.69 -25.82 -6.57
N PRO A 72 -3.71 -26.49 -5.94
CA PRO A 72 -3.31 -27.84 -6.35
C PRO A 72 -4.51 -28.79 -6.43
N LEU A 73 -5.59 -28.51 -5.70
CA LEU A 73 -6.85 -29.24 -5.78
C LEU A 73 -7.60 -29.01 -7.10
N ASP A 74 -7.59 -27.79 -7.65
CA ASP A 74 -8.22 -27.46 -8.93
C ASP A 74 -7.53 -28.17 -10.10
N GLU A 75 -6.20 -28.34 -10.05
CA GLU A 75 -5.46 -29.17 -11.03
C GLU A 75 -5.86 -30.64 -10.94
N VAL A 76 -5.92 -31.20 -9.72
CA VAL A 76 -6.28 -32.62 -9.50
C VAL A 76 -7.72 -32.93 -9.94
N LEU A 77 -8.65 -31.98 -9.75
CA LEU A 77 -10.04 -32.15 -10.18
C LEU A 77 -10.19 -32.04 -11.70
N ALA A 78 -9.39 -31.18 -12.35
CA ALA A 78 -9.37 -31.06 -13.81
C ALA A 78 -8.78 -32.32 -14.50
N GLU A 79 -7.78 -32.97 -13.89
CA GLU A 79 -7.19 -34.21 -14.40
C GLU A 79 -8.10 -35.43 -14.28
N ARG A 80 -8.96 -35.48 -13.25
CA ARG A 80 -9.87 -36.62 -13.00
C ARG A 80 -11.23 -36.53 -13.70
N GLY A 81 -11.51 -35.41 -14.37
CA GLY A 81 -12.75 -35.15 -15.10
C GLY A 81 -12.71 -35.49 -16.60
N ARG A 82 -11.67 -36.18 -17.10
CA ARG A 82 -11.57 -36.69 -18.48
C ARG A 82 -11.58 -38.21 -18.53
#